data_AF-A0A972KT38-F1
#
_entry.id   AF-A0A972KT38-F1
#
_cell.length_a   1.000
_cell.length_b   1.000
_cell.length_c   1.000
_cell.angle_alpha   90.00
_cell.angle_beta   90.00
_cell.angle_gamma   90.00
#
_symmetry.space_group_name_H-M   'P 1'
#
loop_
_entity.id
_entity.type
_entity.pdbx_description
1 polymer ?
#
loop_
_entity_poly.entity_id
_entity_poly.type
_entity_poly.pdbx_seq_one_letter_code
_entity_poly.pdbx_strand_id
1 'polypeptide(L)'
;MGDEVKGWNSIQLDGTGHAARMIVLASALLVFLLSCGGRKAKDAGTPTVTFNCPANALQIKALEEEIPAFTKKTGIEVKLNPFSGEEKLYAMLAADQAPDIFYTNTVVRDKLAAEGYLLDLRSVSKGDPFLLRLRPEVIERGKAIDGGWYSISNWEFT
;
A
#
# COMPACT_ATOMS: atom_id res chain seq x y z
N MET A 1 -54.10 4.26 62.23
CA MET A 1 -53.47 3.58 63.37
C MET A 1 -51.98 3.56 63.09
N GLY A 2 -51.18 4.25 63.92
CA GLY A 2 -49.71 4.29 63.93
C GLY A 2 -49.07 5.04 62.77
N ASP A 3 -48.68 6.32 62.87
CA ASP A 3 -47.51 6.84 63.59
C ASP A 3 -46.23 6.00 63.40
N GLU A 4 -45.29 6.50 62.59
CA GLU A 4 -44.07 7.13 63.12
C GLU A 4 -43.17 7.66 61.99
N VAL A 5 -42.87 8.95 62.10
CA VAL A 5 -41.73 9.62 61.47
C VAL A 5 -40.55 9.49 62.43
N LYS A 6 -39.35 9.10 61.96
CA LYS A 6 -38.05 9.70 62.39
C LYS A 6 -36.81 9.05 61.76
N GLY A 7 -35.84 9.91 61.48
CA GLY A 7 -34.43 9.63 61.14
C GLY A 7 -34.18 9.72 59.63
N TRP A 8 -33.75 10.83 59.02
CA TRP A 8 -32.73 11.82 59.42
C TRP A 8 -31.45 11.19 59.95
N ASN A 9 -30.67 10.63 59.02
CA ASN A 9 -29.22 10.76 59.05
C ASN A 9 -28.78 11.51 57.79
N SER A 10 -28.52 12.79 57.98
CA SER A 10 -27.73 13.63 57.11
C SER A 10 -26.32 13.05 56.97
N ILE A 11 -25.94 12.62 55.77
CA ILE A 11 -24.53 12.64 55.36
C ILE A 11 -24.44 13.69 54.27
N GLN A 12 -24.03 14.87 54.74
CA GLN A 12 -23.48 15.95 53.94
C GLN A 12 -22.04 15.54 53.61
N LEU A 13 -21.80 15.16 52.36
CA LEU A 13 -20.47 15.09 51.77
C LEU A 13 -20.50 16.02 50.55
N ASP A 14 -20.31 17.30 50.81
CA ASP A 14 -19.75 18.21 49.82
C ASP A 14 -18.27 17.82 49.66
N GLY A 15 -17.88 17.42 48.45
CA GLY A 15 -16.51 17.01 48.18
C GLY A 15 -16.37 16.07 46.99
N THR A 16 -16.58 16.60 45.78
CA THR A 16 -15.85 16.25 44.55
C THR A 16 -15.38 14.80 44.40
N GLY A 17 -16.23 13.93 43.85
CA GLY A 17 -15.86 12.51 43.73
C GLY A 17 -16.64 11.69 42.71
N HIS A 18 -17.18 12.30 41.66
CA HIS A 18 -17.92 11.59 40.59
C HIS A 18 -17.18 11.56 39.24
N ALA A 19 -15.92 12.00 39.19
CA ALA A 19 -15.13 11.99 37.95
C ALA A 19 -14.31 10.69 37.75
N ALA A 20 -14.18 9.82 38.75
CA ALA A 20 -13.16 8.77 38.73
C ALA A 20 -13.58 7.42 38.09
N ARG A 21 -14.80 7.29 37.55
CA ARG A 21 -15.27 6.03 36.92
C ARG A 21 -15.73 6.13 35.47
N MET A 22 -15.62 7.31 34.85
CA MET A 22 -15.82 7.53 33.40
C MET A 22 -14.56 8.03 32.66
N ILE A 23 -13.37 7.84 33.24
CA ILE A 23 -12.09 8.26 32.63
C ILE A 23 -11.24 7.08 32.10
N VAL A 24 -11.64 5.83 32.37
CA VAL A 24 -10.86 4.65 31.94
C VAL A 24 -11.18 4.20 30.50
N LEU A 25 -12.33 4.58 29.92
CA LEU A 25 -12.70 4.23 28.54
C LEU A 25 -12.34 5.28 27.49
N ALA A 26 -12.18 6.55 27.88
CA ALA A 26 -11.76 7.63 26.97
C ALA A 26 -10.25 7.63 26.69
N SER A 27 -9.46 6.95 27.53
CA SER A 27 -7.99 6.94 27.44
C SER A 27 -7.44 5.88 26.47
N ALA A 28 -8.23 4.86 26.10
CA ALA A 28 -7.82 3.83 25.14
C ALA A 28 -8.06 4.25 23.67
N LEU A 29 -9.03 5.12 23.41
CA LEU A 29 -9.36 5.59 22.06
C LEU A 29 -8.37 6.66 21.56
N LEU A 30 -7.73 7.39 22.47
CA LEU A 30 -6.73 8.41 22.14
C LEU A 30 -5.36 7.80 21.77
N VAL A 31 -5.04 6.61 22.28
CA VAL A 31 -3.81 5.88 21.92
C VAL A 31 -3.94 5.24 20.53
N PHE A 32 -5.15 4.86 20.11
CA PHE A 32 -5.38 4.33 18.76
C PHE A 32 -5.30 5.40 17.67
N LEU A 33 -5.65 6.65 17.96
CA LEU A 33 -5.54 7.77 17.01
C LEU A 33 -4.12 8.34 16.91
N LEU A 34 -3.24 8.08 17.88
CA LEU A 34 -1.82 8.40 17.83
C LEU A 34 -0.95 7.26 17.25
N SER A 35 -1.57 6.12 16.93
CA SER A 35 -0.94 5.00 16.22
C SER A 35 -1.19 5.04 14.70
N CYS A 36 -1.72 6.15 14.16
CA CYS A 36 -1.40 6.54 12.79
C CYS A 36 0.06 7.01 12.79
N GLY A 37 0.95 6.01 12.76
CA GLY A 37 2.38 6.17 12.70
C GLY A 37 2.76 7.25 11.70
N GLY A 38 3.57 8.19 12.17
CA GLY A 38 4.20 9.21 11.36
C GLY A 38 4.90 8.55 10.18
N ARG A 39 4.20 8.49 9.05
CA ARG A 39 4.86 8.65 7.76
C ARG A 39 5.41 10.05 7.83
N LYS A 40 6.69 10.16 8.19
CA LYS A 40 7.48 11.36 7.92
C LYS A 40 7.02 11.82 6.54
N ALA A 41 6.53 13.05 6.45
CA ALA A 41 6.55 13.75 5.18
C ALA A 41 8.00 13.60 4.71
N LYS A 42 8.24 12.68 3.78
CA LYS A 42 9.48 12.67 3.02
C LYS A 42 9.58 14.11 2.53
N ASP A 43 10.73 14.72 2.76
CA ASP A 43 11.08 16.00 2.16
C ASP A 43 10.48 16.09 0.76
N ALA A 44 10.02 17.27 0.36
CA ALA A 44 9.47 17.54 -0.97
C ALA A 44 10.55 17.35 -2.06
N GLY A 45 11.07 16.12 -2.15
CA GLY A 45 12.01 15.60 -3.12
C GLY A 45 11.24 14.89 -4.21
N THR A 46 11.94 14.67 -5.32
CA THR A 46 11.42 14.04 -6.51
C THR A 46 10.69 12.72 -6.16
N PRO A 47 9.45 12.50 -6.62
CA PRO A 47 8.79 11.21 -6.46
C PRO A 47 9.67 10.09 -7.02
N THR A 48 9.96 9.07 -6.21
CA THR A 48 10.80 7.94 -6.62
C THR A 48 9.97 6.65 -6.68
N VAL A 49 10.11 5.91 -7.77
CA VAL A 49 9.55 4.56 -7.96
C VAL A 49 10.70 3.56 -8.02
N THR A 50 10.56 2.44 -7.33
CA THR A 50 11.50 1.31 -7.37
C THR A 50 11.05 0.29 -8.41
N PHE A 51 11.94 -0.02 -9.36
CA PHE A 51 11.67 -0.98 -10.43
C PHE A 51 12.64 -2.15 -10.36
N ASN A 52 12.12 -3.36 -10.16
CA ASN A 52 12.90 -4.56 -10.37
C ASN A 52 13.06 -4.82 -11.86
N CYS A 53 14.31 -4.89 -12.28
CA CYS A 53 14.72 -5.46 -13.56
C CYS A 53 15.40 -6.81 -13.32
N PRO A 54 15.27 -7.78 -14.24
CA PRO A 54 16.07 -9.00 -14.19
C PRO A 54 17.55 -8.65 -14.09
N ALA A 55 18.34 -9.46 -13.37
CA ALA A 55 19.78 -9.26 -13.24
C ALA A 55 20.53 -9.61 -14.54
N ASN A 56 20.22 -8.87 -15.62
CA ASN A 56 20.76 -9.02 -16.96
C ASN A 56 21.43 -7.70 -17.35
N ALA A 57 22.75 -7.72 -17.56
CA ALA A 57 23.55 -6.52 -17.79
C ALA A 57 23.09 -5.71 -19.02
N LEU A 58 22.61 -6.35 -20.08
CA LEU A 58 22.12 -5.65 -21.27
C LEU A 58 20.82 -4.91 -20.99
N GLN A 59 19.88 -5.54 -20.28
CA GLN A 59 18.62 -4.90 -19.90
C GLN A 59 18.83 -3.75 -18.91
N ILE A 60 19.69 -3.95 -17.91
CA ILE A 60 20.04 -2.90 -16.94
C ILE A 60 20.61 -1.70 -17.68
N LYS A 61 21.59 -1.92 -18.56
CA LYS A 61 22.21 -0.83 -19.35
C LYS A 61 21.19 -0.10 -20.23
N ALA A 62 20.31 -0.82 -20.93
CA ALA A 62 19.28 -0.21 -21.75
C ALA A 62 18.33 0.68 -20.91
N LEU A 63 17.92 0.20 -19.73
CA LEU A 63 17.08 0.98 -18.80
C LEU A 63 17.82 2.20 -18.25
N GLU A 64 19.09 2.06 -17.91
CA GLU A 64 19.93 3.18 -17.44
C GLU A 64 20.09 4.29 -18.49
N GLU A 65 20.05 3.94 -19.78
CA GLU A 65 20.08 4.91 -20.89
C GLU A 65 18.72 5.62 -21.09
N GLU A 66 17.60 4.94 -20.87
CA GLU A 66 16.24 5.47 -21.08
C GLU A 66 15.66 6.25 -19.89
N ILE A 67 15.97 5.82 -18.66
CA ILE A 67 15.44 6.41 -17.42
C ILE A 67 15.70 7.92 -17.34
N PRO A 68 16.88 8.47 -17.68
CA PRO A 68 17.09 9.92 -17.62
C PRO A 68 16.11 10.72 -18.48
N ALA A 69 15.75 10.21 -19.65
CA ALA A 69 14.76 10.84 -20.53
C ALA A 69 13.35 10.78 -19.94
N PHE A 70 12.99 9.63 -19.35
CA PHE A 70 11.73 9.47 -18.63
C PHE A 70 11.64 10.42 -17.43
N THR A 71 12.68 10.47 -16.59
CA THR A 71 12.76 11.36 -15.42
C THR A 71 12.66 12.82 -15.83
N LYS A 72 13.38 13.24 -16.88
CA LYS A 72 13.29 14.61 -17.40
C LYS A 72 11.88 14.97 -17.89
N LYS A 73 11.17 14.01 -18.49
CA LYS A 73 9.82 14.21 -19.02
C LYS A 73 8.74 14.24 -17.94
N THR A 74 8.87 13.39 -16.92
CA THR A 74 7.80 13.14 -15.95
C THR A 74 8.05 13.76 -14.58
N GLY A 75 9.30 14.08 -14.26
CA GLY A 75 9.71 14.48 -12.92
C GLY A 75 9.67 13.32 -11.91
N ILE A 76 9.62 12.06 -12.37
CA ILE A 76 9.64 10.87 -11.52
C ILE A 76 11.00 10.18 -11.63
N GLU A 77 11.66 9.97 -10.51
CA GLU A 77 12.88 9.18 -10.42
C GLU A 77 12.57 7.68 -10.43
N VAL A 78 13.34 6.91 -11.20
CA VAL A 78 13.25 5.45 -11.21
C VAL A 78 14.52 4.88 -10.61
N LYS A 79 14.39 4.16 -9.49
CA LYS A 79 15.49 3.41 -8.87
C LYS A 79 15.43 1.96 -9.30
N LEU A 80 16.43 1.52 -10.07
CA LEU A 80 16.56 0.12 -10.44
C LEU A 80 16.95 -0.73 -9.22
N ASN A 81 16.32 -1.89 -9.10
CA ASN A 81 16.63 -2.91 -8.10
C ASN A 81 16.87 -4.26 -8.82
N PRO A 82 18.08 -4.49 -9.35
CA PRO A 82 18.38 -5.68 -10.12
C PRO A 82 18.34 -6.93 -9.25
N PHE A 83 17.45 -7.85 -9.57
CA PHE A 83 17.47 -9.20 -9.03
C PHE A 83 16.72 -10.17 -9.92
N SER A 84 17.02 -11.45 -9.74
CA SER A 84 16.34 -12.57 -10.37
C SER A 84 15.92 -13.57 -9.30
N GLY A 85 14.92 -14.38 -9.59
CA GLY A 85 14.38 -15.39 -8.66
C GLY A 85 13.17 -14.90 -7.88
N GLU A 86 12.19 -15.78 -7.74
CA GLU A 86 10.93 -15.49 -7.06
C GLU A 86 11.13 -15.43 -5.54
N GLU A 87 12.09 -16.20 -5.03
CA GLU A 87 12.43 -16.30 -3.60
C GLU A 87 12.83 -14.94 -3.04
N LYS A 88 13.60 -14.16 -3.81
CA LYS A 88 14.00 -12.81 -3.39
C LYS A 88 12.80 -11.86 -3.40
N LEU A 89 11.89 -11.95 -4.38
CA LEU A 89 10.66 -11.16 -4.37
C LEU A 89 9.80 -11.49 -3.14
N TYR A 90 9.60 -12.77 -2.83
CA TYR A 90 8.84 -13.18 -1.64
C TYR A 90 9.50 -12.73 -0.34
N ALA A 91 10.83 -12.82 -0.24
CA ALA A 91 11.55 -12.32 0.93
C ALA A 91 11.38 -10.80 1.09
N MET A 92 11.40 -10.04 0.00
CA MET A 92 11.17 -8.59 0.03
C MET A 92 9.71 -8.25 0.38
N LEU A 93 8.73 -9.00 -0.14
CA LEU A 93 7.32 -8.85 0.24
C LEU A 93 7.11 -9.11 1.73
N ALA A 94 7.68 -10.20 2.26
CA ALA A 94 7.60 -10.54 3.67
C ALA A 94 8.29 -9.51 4.59
N ALA A 95 9.30 -8.81 4.06
CA ALA A 95 10.02 -7.74 4.76
C ALA A 95 9.41 -6.35 4.58
N ASP A 96 8.28 -6.21 3.88
CA ASP A 96 7.67 -4.92 3.50
C ASP A 96 8.65 -4.00 2.73
N GLN A 97 9.44 -4.61 1.86
CA GLN A 97 10.50 -3.99 1.07
C GLN A 97 10.37 -4.31 -0.43
N ALA A 98 9.23 -4.81 -0.88
CA ALA A 98 9.01 -5.14 -2.29
C ALA A 98 9.18 -3.90 -3.20
N PRO A 99 9.69 -4.08 -4.43
CA PRO A 99 9.71 -2.99 -5.40
C PRO A 99 8.28 -2.59 -5.81
N ASP A 100 8.10 -1.34 -6.19
CA ASP A 100 6.80 -0.82 -6.67
C ASP A 100 6.37 -1.47 -7.99
N ILE A 101 7.35 -1.78 -8.85
CA ILE A 101 7.17 -2.45 -10.14
C ILE A 101 8.17 -3.61 -10.21
N PHE A 102 7.74 -4.79 -10.65
CA PHE A 102 8.64 -5.93 -10.84
C PHE A 102 8.30 -6.78 -12.05
N TYR A 103 9.32 -7.45 -12.58
CA TYR A 103 9.17 -8.45 -13.61
C TYR A 103 8.78 -9.79 -13.00
N THR A 104 7.80 -10.48 -13.60
CA THR A 104 7.37 -11.79 -13.12
C THR A 104 6.74 -12.63 -14.22
N ASN A 105 6.50 -13.92 -13.94
CA ASN A 105 5.78 -14.84 -14.80
C ASN A 105 4.30 -14.96 -14.39
N THR A 106 3.50 -15.67 -15.19
CA THR A 106 2.06 -15.84 -14.95
C THR A 106 1.75 -16.61 -13.67
N VAL A 107 2.57 -17.60 -13.32
CA VAL A 107 2.37 -18.44 -12.12
C VAL A 107 2.48 -17.59 -10.84
N VAL A 108 3.54 -16.80 -10.75
CA VAL A 108 3.75 -15.89 -9.60
C VAL A 108 2.73 -14.78 -9.58
N ARG A 109 2.40 -14.18 -10.74
CA ARG A 109 1.36 -13.16 -10.82
C ARG A 109 0.04 -13.68 -10.25
N ASP A 110 -0.40 -14.86 -10.67
CA ASP A 110 -1.69 -15.40 -10.25
C ASP A 110 -1.72 -15.70 -8.76
N LYS A 111 -0.61 -16.20 -8.21
CA LYS A 111 -0.45 -16.38 -6.77
C LYS A 111 -0.51 -15.05 -6.01
N LEU A 112 0.27 -14.06 -6.42
CA LEU A 112 0.30 -12.75 -5.76
C LEU A 112 -1.03 -12.00 -5.89
N ALA A 113 -1.74 -12.16 -7.00
CA ALA A 113 -3.10 -11.64 -7.18
C ALA A 113 -4.07 -12.28 -6.17
N ALA A 114 -4.05 -13.61 -6.06
CA ALA A 114 -4.91 -14.33 -5.11
C ALA A 114 -4.60 -13.97 -3.64
N GLU A 115 -3.35 -13.63 -3.34
CA GLU A 115 -2.90 -13.17 -2.02
C GLU A 115 -3.17 -11.66 -1.78
N GLY A 116 -3.64 -10.92 -2.78
CA GLY A 116 -3.97 -9.49 -2.65
C GLY A 116 -2.76 -8.55 -2.66
N TYR A 117 -1.60 -9.02 -3.13
CA TYR A 117 -0.38 -8.21 -3.23
C TYR A 117 -0.30 -7.34 -4.49
N LEU A 118 -1.16 -7.57 -5.48
CA LEU A 118 -1.12 -6.85 -6.76
C LEU A 118 -2.23 -5.79 -6.86
N LEU A 119 -1.86 -4.63 -7.42
CA LEU A 119 -2.81 -3.58 -7.78
C LEU A 119 -3.52 -3.93 -9.09
N ASP A 120 -4.86 -3.99 -9.08
CA ASP A 120 -5.63 -4.10 -10.32
C ASP A 120 -5.45 -2.83 -11.14
N LEU A 121 -4.76 -2.94 -12.28
CA LEU A 121 -4.41 -1.84 -13.16
C LEU A 121 -5.63 -1.12 -13.72
N ARG A 122 -6.80 -1.75 -13.79
CA ARG A 122 -8.06 -1.10 -14.21
C ARG A 122 -8.46 0.04 -13.27
N SER A 123 -8.12 -0.09 -11.98
CA SER A 123 -8.46 0.92 -10.97
C SER A 123 -7.72 2.24 -11.18
N VAL A 124 -6.51 2.19 -11.74
CA VAL A 124 -5.63 3.35 -11.93
C VAL A 124 -5.50 3.81 -13.39
N SER A 125 -5.94 2.99 -14.34
CA SER A 125 -5.86 3.32 -15.78
C SER A 125 -7.18 3.84 -16.37
N LYS A 126 -8.26 3.93 -15.58
CA LYS A 126 -9.57 4.33 -16.09
C LYS A 126 -9.51 5.72 -16.74
N GLY A 127 -9.75 5.76 -18.04
CA GLY A 127 -9.73 7.00 -18.83
C GLY A 127 -8.33 7.44 -19.27
N ASP A 128 -7.28 6.65 -19.00
CA ASP A 128 -5.93 6.94 -19.49
C ASP A 128 -5.84 6.68 -21.01
N PRO A 129 -5.45 7.66 -21.83
CA PRO A 129 -5.21 7.47 -23.27
C PRO A 129 -4.20 6.37 -23.60
N PHE A 130 -3.33 6.01 -22.65
CA PHE A 130 -2.44 4.85 -22.77
C PHE A 130 -3.19 3.57 -23.12
N LEU A 131 -4.41 3.36 -22.61
CA LEU A 131 -5.20 2.18 -22.91
C LEU A 131 -5.57 2.06 -24.39
N LEU A 132 -5.72 3.19 -25.09
CA LEU A 132 -5.98 3.20 -26.54
C LEU A 132 -4.79 2.71 -27.36
N ARG A 133 -3.60 2.65 -26.75
CA ARG A 133 -2.36 2.18 -27.39
C ARG A 133 -2.11 0.69 -27.15
N LEU A 134 -2.91 0.05 -26.31
CA LEU A 134 -2.77 -1.37 -26.01
C LEU A 134 -3.68 -2.20 -26.91
N ARG A 135 -3.11 -3.27 -27.49
CA ARG A 135 -3.92 -4.29 -28.16
C ARG A 135 -4.75 -5.06 -27.11
N PRO A 136 -6.00 -5.46 -27.40
CA PRO A 136 -6.82 -6.19 -26.45
C PRO A 136 -6.14 -7.43 -25.86
N GLU A 137 -5.34 -8.14 -26.67
CA GLU A 137 -4.60 -9.34 -26.27
C GLU A 137 -3.57 -9.06 -25.16
N VAL A 138 -2.99 -7.86 -25.12
CA VAL A 138 -2.07 -7.45 -24.06
C VAL A 138 -2.79 -7.33 -22.73
N ILE A 139 -4.01 -6.79 -22.75
CA ILE A 139 -4.86 -6.69 -21.55
C ILE A 139 -5.28 -8.09 -21.10
N GLU A 140 -5.76 -8.93 -22.03
CA GLU A 140 -6.18 -10.30 -21.71
C GLU A 140 -5.05 -11.15 -21.12
N ARG A 141 -3.84 -11.10 -21.69
CA ARG A 141 -2.68 -11.83 -21.14
C ARG A 141 -2.24 -11.29 -19.79
N GLY A 142 -2.49 -10.02 -19.52
CA GLY A 142 -2.21 -9.41 -18.23
C GLY A 142 -3.17 -9.84 -17.12
N LYS A 143 -4.28 -10.52 -17.44
CA LYS A 143 -5.26 -10.95 -16.45
C LYS A 143 -4.81 -12.16 -15.66
N ALA A 144 -5.07 -12.15 -14.35
CA ALA A 144 -4.94 -13.32 -13.50
C ALA A 144 -6.22 -14.17 -13.48
N ILE A 145 -6.17 -15.29 -12.75
CA ILE A 145 -7.26 -16.27 -12.66
C ILE A 145 -8.56 -15.72 -12.04
N ASP A 146 -8.47 -14.67 -11.24
CA ASP A 146 -9.61 -13.94 -10.66
C ASP A 146 -10.24 -12.92 -11.63
N GLY A 147 -9.70 -12.78 -12.84
CA GLY A 147 -10.14 -11.82 -13.86
C GLY A 147 -9.64 -10.39 -13.65
N GLY A 148 -8.81 -10.15 -12.63
CA GLY A 148 -8.10 -8.88 -12.40
C GLY A 148 -6.98 -8.65 -13.40
N TRP A 149 -6.75 -7.41 -13.82
CA TRP A 149 -5.65 -7.08 -14.74
C TRP A 149 -4.45 -6.58 -13.95
N TYR A 150 -3.37 -7.37 -13.88
CA TYR A 150 -2.27 -7.12 -12.95
C TYR A 150 -0.88 -7.00 -13.60
N SER A 151 -0.78 -7.20 -14.91
CA SER A 151 0.50 -7.03 -15.60
C SER A 151 0.34 -6.51 -17.02
N ILE A 152 1.39 -5.87 -17.52
CA ILE A 152 1.54 -5.50 -18.92
C ILE A 152 2.67 -6.35 -19.47
N SER A 153 2.39 -7.20 -20.46
CA SER A 153 3.42 -8.02 -21.08
C SER A 153 4.38 -7.16 -21.91
N ASN A 154 5.69 -7.31 -21.69
CA ASN A 154 6.74 -6.58 -22.40
C ASN A 154 7.02 -7.08 -23.84
N TRP A 155 6.34 -8.13 -24.29
CA TRP A 155 6.61 -8.81 -25.57
C TRP A 155 5.78 -8.32 -26.76
N GLU A 156 4.93 -7.29 -26.60
CA GLU A 156 3.89 -6.97 -27.59
C GLU A 156 3.66 -5.48 -27.86
N PHE A 157 4.74 -4.69 -27.98
CA PHE A 157 4.67 -3.37 -28.62
C PHE A 157 5.07 -3.49 -30.09
N THR A 158 4.13 -3.92 -30.93
CA THR A 158 4.19 -3.76 -32.40
C THR A 158 2.85 -3.34 -32.97
#